data_AF-A0A2U9II61-F1
#
_entry.id   AF-A0A2U9II61-F1
#
_cell.length_a   1.000
_cell.length_b   1.000
_cell.length_c   1.000
_cell.angle_alpha   90.00
_cell.angle_beta   90.00
_cell.angle_gamma   90.00
#
_symmetry.space_group_name_H-M   'P 1'
#
loop_
_entity.id
_entity.type
_entity.pdbx_description
1 polymer ?
#
loop_
_entity_poly.entity_id
_entity_poly.type
_entity_poly.pdbx_seq_one_letter_code
_entity_poly.pdbx_strand_id
1 'polypeptide(L)'
;MLTKDLIEKLLKEADELLSKNDIIQASEKYYKAAEEAIKILSFNNSIKIISKVNQIGHWNSKLYFNAIDELDNIYPNIRSLWISAWILHVEGFHEARLTQENVKLLKNDIEKIIKLI
;
A
#
# COMPACT_ATOMS: atom_id res chain seq x y z
N MET A 1 4.55 -14.57 -8.80
CA MET A 1 4.54 -13.49 -9.80
C MET A 1 3.74 -12.36 -9.19
N LEU A 2 4.35 -11.19 -8.96
CA LEU A 2 3.62 -10.02 -8.45
C LEU A 2 2.75 -9.52 -9.61
N THR A 3 1.45 -9.78 -9.58
CA THR A 3 0.55 -9.44 -10.70
C THR A 3 -0.42 -8.35 -10.31
N LYS A 4 -0.73 -7.49 -11.29
CA LYS A 4 -1.81 -6.48 -11.17
C LYS A 4 -3.13 -7.13 -10.75
N ASP A 5 -3.40 -8.36 -11.20
CA ASP A 5 -4.58 -9.15 -10.82
C ASP A 5 -4.74 -9.32 -9.29
N LEU A 6 -3.65 -9.48 -8.54
CA LEU A 6 -3.71 -9.59 -7.08
C LEU A 6 -4.14 -8.26 -6.46
N ILE A 7 -3.59 -7.15 -6.96
CA ILE A 7 -3.93 -5.81 -6.50
C ILE A 7 -5.41 -5.50 -6.79
N GLU A 8 -5.88 -5.82 -7.99
CA GLU A 8 -7.29 -5.65 -8.38
C GLU A 8 -8.22 -6.46 -7.48
N LYS A 9 -7.86 -7.71 -7.17
CA LYS A 9 -8.62 -8.54 -6.23
C LYS A 9 -8.66 -7.94 -4.83
N LEU A 10 -7.53 -7.44 -4.33
CA LEU A 10 -7.44 -6.79 -3.01
C LEU A 10 -8.29 -5.52 -2.95
N LEU A 11 -8.24 -4.67 -3.98
CA LEU A 11 -9.07 -3.46 -4.06
C LEU A 11 -10.55 -3.79 -4.08
N LYS A 12 -10.95 -4.77 -4.90
CA LYS A 12 -12.35 -5.22 -4.97
C LYS A 12 -12.83 -5.75 -3.61
N GLU A 13 -12.04 -6.58 -2.96
CA GLU A 13 -12.35 -7.11 -1.62
C GLU A 13 -12.45 -5.97 -0.60
N ALA A 14 -11.54 -5.01 -0.63
CA ALA A 14 -11.57 -3.83 0.24
C ALA A 14 -12.84 -3.00 0.03
N ASP A 15 -13.25 -2.76 -1.23
CA ASP A 15 -14.47 -2.05 -1.59
C ASP A 15 -15.73 -2.78 -1.10
N GLU A 16 -15.78 -4.10 -1.26
CA GLU A 16 -16.88 -4.92 -0.77
C GLU A 16 -16.99 -4.87 0.76
N LEU A 17 -15.87 -4.97 1.47
CA LEU A 17 -15.82 -4.85 2.94
C LEU A 17 -16.26 -3.46 3.41
N LEU A 18 -15.76 -2.42 2.76
CA LEU A 18 -16.12 -1.04 3.07
C LEU A 18 -17.61 -0.78 2.85
N SER A 19 -18.20 -1.37 1.79
CA SER A 19 -19.64 -1.26 1.51
C SER A 19 -20.51 -1.89 2.60
N LYS A 20 -19.99 -2.91 3.29
CA LYS A 20 -20.63 -3.61 4.41
C LYS A 20 -20.30 -2.96 5.77
N ASN A 21 -19.63 -1.81 5.76
CA ASN A 21 -19.15 -1.09 6.94
C ASN A 21 -18.14 -1.89 7.80
N ASP A 22 -17.44 -2.86 7.20
CA ASP A 22 -16.29 -3.53 7.81
C ASP A 22 -15.02 -2.71 7.58
N ILE A 23 -14.90 -1.62 8.35
CA ILE A 23 -13.85 -0.61 8.19
C ILE A 23 -12.47 -1.18 8.49
N ILE A 24 -12.35 -2.03 9.51
CA ILE A 24 -11.09 -2.63 9.96
C ILE A 24 -10.50 -3.48 8.85
N GLN A 25 -11.29 -4.41 8.30
CA GLN A 25 -10.80 -5.30 7.25
C GLN A 25 -10.61 -4.56 5.92
N ALA A 26 -11.47 -3.61 5.58
CA ALA A 26 -11.27 -2.78 4.40
C ALA A 26 -9.93 -2.03 4.44
N SER A 27 -9.60 -1.43 5.58
CA SER A 27 -8.35 -0.67 5.77
C SER A 27 -7.12 -1.56 5.53
N GLU A 28 -7.11 -2.77 6.09
CA GLU A 28 -6.02 -3.73 5.90
C GLU A 28 -5.89 -4.19 4.44
N LYS A 29 -7.00 -4.37 3.72
CA LYS A 29 -6.97 -4.79 2.32
C LYS A 29 -6.44 -3.69 1.40
N TYR A 30 -6.82 -2.43 1.63
CA TYR A 30 -6.23 -1.31 0.92
C TYR A 30 -4.73 -1.16 1.21
N TYR A 31 -4.30 -1.33 2.46
CA TYR A 31 -2.89 -1.31 2.81
C TYR A 31 -2.10 -2.42 2.07
N LYS A 32 -2.61 -3.65 2.05
CA LYS A 32 -2.01 -4.75 1.29
C LYS A 32 -1.93 -4.48 -0.21
N ALA A 33 -2.95 -3.84 -0.79
CA ALA A 33 -2.90 -3.43 -2.19
C ALA A 33 -1.76 -2.43 -2.44
N ALA A 34 -1.54 -1.48 -1.53
CA ALA A 34 -0.40 -0.56 -1.60
C ALA A 34 0.94 -1.28 -1.41
N GLU A 35 1.06 -2.23 -0.47
CA GLU A 35 2.27 -3.03 -0.29
C GLU A 35 2.68 -3.75 -1.58
N GLU A 36 1.75 -4.44 -2.22
CA GLU A 36 1.99 -5.13 -3.48
C GLU A 36 2.36 -4.15 -4.61
N ALA A 37 1.73 -2.98 -4.64
CA ALA A 37 2.08 -1.93 -5.59
C ALA A 37 3.53 -1.45 -5.42
N ILE A 38 3.95 -1.17 -4.19
CA ILE A 38 5.33 -0.75 -3.88
C ILE A 38 6.33 -1.85 -4.23
N LYS A 39 6.01 -3.12 -4.01
CA LYS A 39 6.87 -4.23 -4.45
C LYS A 39 7.08 -4.18 -5.96
N ILE A 40 5.99 -4.09 -6.74
CA ILE A 40 6.09 -4.05 -8.21
C ILE A 40 6.91 -2.84 -8.67
N LEU A 41 6.61 -1.64 -8.16
CA LEU A 41 7.37 -0.43 -8.50
C LEU A 41 8.85 -0.57 -8.16
N SER A 42 9.17 -1.16 -7.01
CA SER A 42 10.55 -1.38 -6.57
C SER A 42 11.30 -2.32 -7.52
N PHE A 43 10.66 -3.41 -7.95
CA PHE A 43 11.26 -4.35 -8.90
C PHE A 43 11.41 -3.72 -10.29
N ASN A 44 10.38 -3.05 -10.81
CA ASN A 44 10.40 -2.45 -12.15
C ASN A 44 11.47 -1.36 -12.29
N ASN A 45 11.73 -0.60 -11.22
CA ASN A 45 12.75 0.44 -11.20
C ASN A 45 14.12 -0.04 -10.74
N SER A 46 14.28 -1.34 -10.43
CA SER A 46 15.54 -1.95 -10.00
C SER A 46 16.23 -1.17 -8.86
N ILE A 47 15.46 -0.65 -7.91
CA ILE A 47 15.99 0.15 -6.80
C ILE A 47 16.84 -0.71 -5.85
N LYS A 48 17.77 -0.08 -5.14
CA LYS A 48 18.83 -0.79 -4.40
C LYS A 48 18.25 -1.64 -3.27
N ILE A 49 17.14 -1.21 -2.66
CA ILE A 49 16.48 -1.94 -1.56
C ILE A 49 16.13 -3.39 -1.91
N ILE A 50 15.88 -3.72 -3.19
CA ILE A 50 15.53 -5.08 -3.62
C ILE A 50 16.63 -6.08 -3.23
N SER A 51 17.91 -5.69 -3.33
CA SER A 51 19.03 -6.53 -2.91
C SER A 51 18.95 -6.89 -1.42
N LYS A 52 18.58 -5.91 -0.59
CA LYS A 52 18.45 -6.06 0.87
C LYS A 52 17.23 -6.89 1.25
N VAL A 53 16.11 -6.69 0.56
CA VAL A 53 14.90 -7.51 0.71
C VAL A 53 15.22 -8.97 0.38
N ASN A 54 15.92 -9.23 -0.72
CA ASN A 54 16.31 -10.59 -1.11
C ASN A 54 17.25 -11.24 -0.10
N GLN A 55 18.17 -10.47 0.51
CA GLN A 55 19.06 -10.98 1.57
C GLN A 55 18.29 -11.34 2.86
N ILE A 56 17.30 -10.52 3.24
CA ILE A 56 16.48 -10.72 4.44
C ILE A 56 15.39 -11.80 4.23
N GLY A 57 14.99 -12.01 2.98
CA GLY A 57 14.00 -13.01 2.57
C GLY A 57 12.54 -12.58 2.74
N HIS A 58 12.27 -11.37 3.24
CA HIS A 58 10.92 -10.83 3.39
C HIS A 58 10.91 -9.29 3.43
N TRP A 59 9.73 -8.72 3.21
CA TRP A 59 9.46 -7.29 3.41
C TRP A 59 9.03 -7.03 4.86
N ASN A 60 9.40 -5.86 5.40
CA ASN A 60 8.89 -5.33 6.66
C ASN A 60 8.72 -3.81 6.53
N SER A 61 8.04 -3.18 7.50
CA SER A 61 7.71 -1.75 7.45
C SER A 61 8.94 -0.87 7.17
N LYS A 62 10.08 -1.15 7.80
CA LYS A 62 11.33 -0.41 7.57
C LYS A 62 11.82 -0.54 6.12
N LEU A 63 11.73 -1.73 5.53
CA LEU A 63 12.12 -1.94 4.14
C LEU A 63 11.17 -1.25 3.16
N TYR A 64 9.87 -1.21 3.44
CA TYR A 64 8.94 -0.41 2.62
C TYR A 64 9.26 1.07 2.68
N PHE A 65 9.47 1.65 3.86
CA PHE A 65 9.84 3.06 3.96
C PHE A 65 11.17 3.36 3.24
N ASN A 66 12.18 2.50 3.36
CA ASN A 66 13.41 2.66 2.59
C ASN A 66 13.16 2.59 1.06
N ALA A 67 12.27 1.69 0.61
CA ALA A 67 11.90 1.61 -0.80
C ALA A 67 11.22 2.88 -1.29
N ILE A 68 10.31 3.43 -0.48
CA ILE A 68 9.65 4.71 -0.74
C ILE A 68 10.66 5.85 -0.82
N ASP A 69 11.67 5.89 0.05
CA ASP A 69 12.73 6.90 -0.01
C ASP A 69 13.47 6.89 -1.36
N GLU A 70 13.71 5.70 -1.92
CA GLU A 70 14.32 5.59 -3.24
C GLU A 70 13.34 5.93 -4.37
N LEU A 71 12.10 5.42 -4.31
CA LEU A 71 11.06 5.64 -5.31
C LEU A 71 10.60 7.10 -5.39
N ASP A 72 10.70 7.89 -4.31
CA ASP A 72 10.29 9.30 -4.30
C ASP A 72 11.13 10.16 -5.26
N ASN A 73 12.35 9.72 -5.60
CA ASN A 73 13.18 10.34 -6.63
C ASN A 73 12.68 10.09 -8.06
N ILE A 74 11.81 9.08 -8.24
CA ILE A 74 11.28 8.64 -9.53
C ILE A 74 9.82 9.06 -9.69
N TYR A 75 9.04 8.92 -8.61
CA TYR A 75 7.62 9.24 -8.53
C TYR A 75 7.40 10.30 -7.45
N PRO A 76 7.41 11.59 -7.82
CA PRO A 76 7.20 12.67 -6.87
C PRO A 76 5.91 12.48 -6.06
N ASN A 77 5.99 12.70 -4.75
CA ASN A 77 4.89 12.57 -3.79
C ASN A 77 4.49 11.13 -3.41
N ILE A 78 5.17 10.10 -3.91
CA ILE A 78 4.85 8.71 -3.53
C ILE A 78 4.97 8.49 -2.02
N ARG A 79 5.86 9.23 -1.34
CA ARG A 79 5.94 9.23 0.13
C ARG A 79 4.64 9.65 0.78
N SER A 80 4.02 10.74 0.31
CA SER A 80 2.76 11.21 0.88
C SER A 80 1.65 10.19 0.69
N LEU A 81 1.60 9.54 -0.48
CA LEU A 81 0.62 8.49 -0.76
C LEU A 81 0.84 7.27 0.14
N TRP A 82 2.10 6.88 0.35
CA TRP A 82 2.46 5.78 1.24
C TRP A 82 2.09 6.08 2.70
N ILE A 83 2.22 7.32 3.15
CA ILE A 83 1.77 7.73 4.49
C ILE A 83 0.26 7.48 4.64
N SER A 84 -0.56 7.74 3.61
CA SER A 84 -1.99 7.39 3.63
C SER A 84 -2.22 5.88 3.79
N ALA A 85 -1.41 5.05 3.12
CA ALA A 85 -1.45 3.59 3.30
C ALA A 85 -1.06 3.18 4.73
N TRP A 86 -0.03 3.80 5.28
CA TRP A 86 0.42 3.55 6.66
C TRP A 86 -0.64 3.93 7.69
N ILE A 87 -1.37 5.02 7.47
CA ILE A 87 -2.51 5.42 8.33
C ILE A 87 -3.63 4.37 8.26
N LEU A 88 -3.96 3.84 7.09
CA LEU A 88 -4.93 2.75 6.97
C LEU A 88 -4.52 1.52 7.78
N HIS A 89 -3.23 1.16 7.76
CA HIS A 89 -2.71 0.03 8.52
C HIS A 89 -2.75 0.26 10.04
N VAL A 90 -2.19 1.39 10.51
CA VAL A 90 -2.09 1.67 11.94
C VAL A 90 -3.44 2.11 12.49
N GLU A 91 -3.96 3.23 12.01
CA GLU A 91 -5.18 3.83 12.57
C GLU A 91 -6.44 3.07 12.18
N GLY A 92 -6.44 2.42 11.00
CA GLY A 92 -7.59 1.67 10.51
C GLY A 92 -7.65 0.23 11.01
N PHE A 93 -6.60 -0.55 10.74
CA PHE A 93 -6.59 -1.98 11.06
C PHE A 93 -6.20 -2.28 12.52
N HIS A 94 -5.09 -1.72 13.00
CA HIS A 94 -4.60 -2.02 14.34
C HIS A 94 -5.38 -1.31 15.45
N GLU A 95 -5.69 -0.03 15.24
CA GLU A 95 -6.25 0.83 16.29
C GLU A 95 -7.77 1.02 16.16
N ALA A 96 -8.36 0.65 15.01
CA ALA A 96 -9.79 0.76 14.72
C ALA A 96 -10.37 2.18 14.97
N ARG A 97 -9.58 3.23 14.68
CA ARG A 97 -9.93 4.64 14.92
C ARG A 97 -10.52 5.35 13.70
N LEU A 98 -10.40 4.78 12.51
CA LEU A 98 -10.89 5.40 11.28
C LEU A 98 -12.40 5.21 11.11
N THR A 99 -13.05 6.22 10.53
CA THR A 99 -14.42 6.12 10.02
C THR A 99 -14.44 5.66 8.57
N GLN A 100 -15.61 5.24 8.07
CA GLN A 100 -15.80 4.90 6.66
C GLN A 100 -15.42 6.06 5.73
N GLU A 101 -15.67 7.31 6.13
CA GLU A 101 -15.30 8.49 5.36
C GLU A 101 -13.78 8.70 5.33
N ASN A 102 -13.09 8.52 6.45
CA ASN A 102 -11.63 8.58 6.47
C ASN A 102 -11.03 7.54 5.52
N VAL A 103 -11.53 6.31 5.54
CA VAL A 103 -11.05 5.25 4.65
C VAL A 103 -11.32 5.58 3.17
N LYS A 104 -12.49 6.15 2.83
CA LYS A 104 -12.78 6.61 1.46
C LYS A 104 -11.80 7.67 0.98
N LEU A 105 -11.42 8.61 1.85
CA LEU A 105 -10.44 9.64 1.51
C LEU A 105 -9.05 9.04 1.27
N LEU A 106 -8.59 8.18 2.20
CA LEU A 106 -7.27 7.55 2.12
C LEU A 106 -7.17 6.56 0.95
N LYS A 107 -8.25 5.85 0.61
CA LYS A 107 -8.34 4.95 -0.55
C LYS A 107 -7.91 5.67 -1.83
N ASN A 108 -8.30 6.93 -2.03
CA ASN A 108 -7.97 7.67 -3.24
C ASN A 108 -6.44 7.77 -3.45
N ASP A 109 -5.66 7.82 -2.38
CA ASP A 109 -4.20 7.83 -2.48
C ASP A 109 -3.64 6.45 -2.83
N ILE A 110 -4.26 5.37 -2.35
CA ILE A 110 -3.93 4.00 -2.73
C ILE A 110 -4.15 3.77 -4.23
N GLU A 111 -5.28 4.25 -4.75
CA GLU A 111 -5.56 4.20 -6.19
C GLU A 111 -4.53 4.99 -7.01
N LYS A 112 -4.01 6.12 -6.48
CA LYS A 112 -2.92 6.87 -7.13
C LYS A 112 -1.61 6.08 -7.15
N ILE A 113 -1.25 5.37 -6.08
CA ILE A 113 -0.06 4.50 -6.06
C ILE A 113 -0.20 3.43 -7.15
N ILE A 114 -1.37 2.80 -7.23
CA ILE A 114 -1.62 1.67 -8.15
C ILE A 114 -1.55 2.13 -9.62
N LYS A 115 -1.97 3.36 -9.93
CA LYS A 115 -1.84 3.96 -11.26
C LYS A 115 -0.40 4.18 -11.73
N LEU A 116 0.59 4.11 -10.84
CA LEU A 116 2.01 4.23 -11.19
C LEU A 116 2.59 2.92 -11.77
N ILE A 117 1.89 1.80 -11.60
CA ILE A 117 2.28 0.47 -12.09
C ILE A 117 1.81 0.27 -13.52
#